data_AF-A0A449A4G8-F1
#
_entry.id   AF-A0A449A4G8-F1
#
_cell.length_a   1.000
_cell.length_b   1.000
_cell.length_c   1.000
_cell.angle_alpha   90.00
_cell.angle_beta   90.00
_cell.angle_gamma   90.00
#
_symmetry.space_group_name_H-M   'P 1'
#
loop_
_entity.id
_entity.type
_entity.pdbx_description
1 polymer ?
#
loop_
_entity_poly.entity_id
_entity_poly.type
_entity_poly.pdbx_seq_one_letter_code
_entity_poly.pdbx_strand_id
1 'polypeptide(L)'
;MAKKIQAKIKNIQKWELEILESAQPGDFIILTELPEWQKEESIKIKKLLEGNEIITNELKKQWENEFKNSNEFIELKEKINILEKEKINFENELQKSEKEKEIISIKSIEDFKKTNDFLKYLDEIKNLRNKITKLEVEKENEIIKFKNSNEFLGLNDKLKNLEKEKISFENEINILKHEVKEAPNKAIINFKQSNEYLDKVKEIEELKIQLARSESNIELEKRKAIDEFRKDKEFQEKISKIQNLEAELSTQKEEHKKQIDRMTREKSLNSKVMGEDLEKWIQNEFDFHFGFNSNVKMTKAKEIDGKKADFLFEVLDDVTQKVIGTVIIEAKTAGENSKEKNSKFYKKLENDRLNQKANYALLVTELEPEQNFVIKKEKNEYSNIYVTRPQYFITFLSLITHILNIKKGVISSELEFKEKYEILDEFDKMKNKILDNSLKHMTTDIEDLSKHITTIQSTAFKMEELVKIKLDKHINTFKNKIENFNINKIVKKINKVDNNFAYLKKDNFSSPSVSHSEIEDSNLIKPNEKNE
;
A
#
# COMPACT_ATOMS: atom_id res chain seq x y z
N MET A 1 6.25 2.49 -8.79
CA MET A 1 7.41 2.30 -9.68
C MET A 1 6.84 1.90 -11.02
N ALA A 2 7.21 2.61 -12.10
CA ALA A 2 6.79 2.27 -13.45
C ALA A 2 7.30 0.89 -13.84
N LYS A 3 6.43 0.02 -14.39
CA LYS A 3 6.82 -1.28 -14.93
C LYS A 3 6.53 -1.36 -16.43
N LYS A 4 7.30 -2.21 -17.11
CA LYS A 4 7.03 -2.57 -18.50
C LYS A 4 5.81 -3.49 -18.54
N ILE A 5 4.86 -3.21 -19.43
CA ILE A 5 3.62 -3.99 -19.56
C ILE A 5 3.57 -4.76 -20.88
N GLN A 6 2.95 -5.94 -20.86
CA GLN A 6 2.74 -6.78 -22.04
C GLN A 6 1.57 -6.28 -22.90
N ALA A 7 1.81 -6.19 -24.21
CA ALA A 7 0.80 -5.83 -25.21
C ALA A 7 0.98 -6.65 -26.49
N LYS A 8 -0.05 -6.73 -27.33
CA LYS A 8 -0.01 -7.31 -28.68
C LYS A 8 -0.73 -6.41 -29.69
N ILE A 9 -0.47 -6.60 -30.99
CA ILE A 9 -1.11 -5.80 -32.03
C ILE A 9 -2.47 -6.41 -32.35
N LYS A 10 -3.54 -5.65 -32.09
CA LYS A 10 -4.91 -6.05 -32.40
C LYS A 10 -5.24 -5.76 -33.87
N ASN A 11 -4.76 -4.63 -34.39
CA ASN A 11 -4.92 -4.25 -35.79
C ASN A 11 -3.76 -3.35 -36.25
N ILE A 12 -2.90 -3.86 -37.14
CA ILE A 12 -1.72 -3.13 -37.62
C ILE A 12 -2.09 -1.95 -38.53
N GLN A 13 -3.16 -2.05 -39.32
CA GLN A 13 -3.60 -0.97 -40.21
C GLN A 13 -4.17 0.23 -39.45
N LYS A 14 -4.74 -0.03 -38.27
CA LYS A 14 -5.34 0.98 -37.39
C LYS A 14 -4.46 1.35 -36.19
N TRP A 15 -3.28 0.75 -36.06
CA TRP A 15 -2.37 0.95 -34.93
C TRP A 15 -3.00 0.64 -33.56
N GLU A 16 -3.91 -0.35 -33.51
CA GLU A 16 -4.59 -0.74 -32.29
C GLU A 16 -3.77 -1.77 -31.51
N LEU A 17 -3.53 -1.50 -30.22
CA LEU A 17 -2.83 -2.37 -29.28
C LEU A 17 -3.80 -2.89 -28.21
N GLU A 18 -3.65 -4.16 -27.85
CA GLU A 18 -4.37 -4.77 -26.72
C GLU A 18 -3.40 -4.99 -25.56
N ILE A 19 -3.70 -4.39 -24.40
CA ILE A 19 -2.91 -4.55 -23.17
C ILE A 19 -3.34 -5.85 -22.49
N LEU A 20 -2.39 -6.73 -22.18
CA LEU A 20 -2.64 -8.09 -21.67
C LEU A 20 -2.56 -8.21 -20.14
N GLU A 21 -2.25 -7.12 -19.43
CA GLU A 21 -2.15 -7.08 -17.96
C GLU A 21 -2.60 -5.74 -17.37
N SER A 22 -2.82 -5.69 -16.05
CA SER A 22 -3.19 -4.46 -15.34
C SER A 22 -2.09 -3.40 -15.43
N ALA A 23 -2.44 -2.24 -16.01
CA ALA A 23 -1.56 -1.09 -16.19
C ALA A 23 -1.96 0.08 -15.27
N GLN A 24 -0.97 0.82 -14.76
CA GLN A 24 -1.15 2.03 -13.97
C GLN A 24 -0.53 3.24 -14.69
N PRO A 25 -0.96 4.48 -14.35
CA PRO A 25 -0.32 5.68 -14.87
C PRO A 25 1.19 5.68 -14.60
N GLY A 26 1.99 5.71 -15.67
CA GLY A 26 3.44 5.63 -15.62
C GLY A 26 4.05 4.32 -16.16
N ASP A 27 3.25 3.29 -16.40
CA ASP A 27 3.71 2.07 -17.07
C ASP A 27 3.96 2.30 -18.58
N PHE A 28 4.83 1.47 -19.19
CA PHE A 28 5.29 1.69 -20.57
C PHE A 28 5.36 0.40 -21.41
N ILE A 29 5.24 0.53 -22.73
CA ILE A 29 5.34 -0.54 -23.74
C ILE A 29 6.50 -0.23 -24.68
N ILE A 30 7.25 -1.25 -25.10
CA ILE A 30 8.33 -1.13 -26.09
C ILE A 30 7.87 -1.76 -27.41
N LEU A 31 7.55 -0.92 -28.40
CA LEU A 31 6.94 -1.33 -29.67
C LEU A 31 7.84 -2.27 -30.50
N THR A 32 9.16 -2.10 -30.43
CA THR A 32 10.14 -2.92 -31.17
C THR A 32 10.25 -4.36 -30.69
N GLU A 33 9.67 -4.68 -29.52
CA GLU A 33 9.69 -6.02 -28.93
C GLU A 33 8.38 -6.79 -29.17
N LEU A 34 7.43 -6.22 -29.93
CA LEU A 34 6.19 -6.91 -30.28
C LEU A 34 6.45 -7.98 -31.36
N PRO A 35 6.05 -9.26 -31.15
CA PRO A 35 6.34 -10.37 -32.07
C PRO A 35 5.84 -10.17 -33.51
N GLU A 36 4.79 -9.37 -33.68
CA GLU A 36 4.13 -9.10 -34.97
C GLU A 36 4.82 -7.99 -35.79
N TRP A 37 5.68 -7.16 -35.17
CA TRP A 37 6.43 -6.10 -35.86
C TRP A 37 7.56 -6.66 -36.75
N GLN A 38 8.06 -7.87 -36.45
CA GLN A 38 9.18 -8.47 -37.18
C GLN A 38 8.80 -9.13 -38.52
N LYS A 39 7.51 -9.24 -38.87
CA LYS A 39 7.08 -10.19 -39.93
C LYS A 39 6.72 -9.64 -41.32
N GLU A 40 6.43 -8.36 -41.57
CA GLU A 40 5.81 -8.02 -42.88
C GLU A 40 6.38 -6.87 -43.74
N GLU A 41 7.29 -6.01 -43.28
CA GLU A 41 7.79 -4.91 -44.14
C GLU A 41 9.23 -5.09 -44.69
N SER A 42 10.06 -5.93 -44.06
CA SER A 42 11.46 -6.13 -44.49
C SER A 42 11.65 -7.08 -45.67
N ILE A 43 10.65 -7.92 -46.00
CA ILE A 43 10.78 -9.00 -47.01
C ILE A 43 10.40 -8.53 -48.43
N LYS A 44 9.47 -7.58 -48.57
CA LYS A 44 9.01 -7.10 -49.90
C LYS A 44 10.04 -6.24 -50.63
N ILE A 45 10.76 -5.38 -49.90
CA ILE A 45 11.76 -4.48 -50.50
C ILE A 45 13.02 -5.26 -50.91
N LYS A 46 13.41 -6.28 -50.15
CA LYS A 46 14.61 -7.10 -50.43
C LYS A 46 14.48 -7.95 -51.70
N LYS A 47 13.32 -8.57 -51.91
CA LYS A 47 13.03 -9.37 -53.13
C LYS A 47 12.97 -8.55 -54.42
N LEU A 48 12.53 -7.28 -54.35
CA LEU A 48 12.44 -6.39 -55.50
C LEU A 48 13.83 -5.87 -55.94
N LEU A 49 14.74 -5.66 -54.98
CA LEU A 49 16.11 -5.23 -55.25
C LEU A 49 16.98 -6.38 -55.80
N GLU A 50 16.86 -7.59 -55.22
CA GLU A 50 17.61 -8.77 -55.68
C GLU A 50 17.20 -9.23 -57.10
N GLY A 51 15.92 -9.06 -57.49
CA GLY A 51 15.43 -9.46 -58.81
C GLY A 51 15.98 -8.64 -59.98
N ASN A 52 16.21 -7.33 -59.80
CA ASN A 52 16.68 -6.44 -60.87
C ASN A 52 18.18 -6.61 -61.20
N GLU A 53 18.98 -6.95 -60.20
CA GLU A 53 20.43 -7.14 -60.35
C GLU A 53 20.79 -8.48 -61.03
N ILE A 54 19.93 -9.50 -60.84
CA ILE A 54 20.12 -10.82 -61.46
C ILE A 54 19.78 -10.77 -62.96
N ILE A 55 18.66 -10.14 -63.34
CA ILE A 55 18.20 -10.07 -64.74
C ILE A 55 19.17 -9.27 -65.62
N THR A 56 19.73 -8.18 -65.09
CA THR A 56 20.70 -7.34 -65.82
C THR A 56 22.05 -8.04 -66.02
N ASN A 57 22.51 -8.82 -65.04
CA ASN A 57 23.74 -9.60 -65.15
C ASN A 57 23.60 -10.83 -66.06
N GLU A 58 22.42 -11.47 -66.10
CA GLU A 58 22.14 -12.59 -67.01
C GLU A 58 22.07 -12.14 -68.48
N LEU A 59 21.38 -11.04 -68.77
CA LEU A 59 21.34 -10.47 -70.13
C LEU A 59 22.74 -10.06 -70.63
N LYS A 60 23.57 -9.48 -69.75
CA LYS A 60 24.95 -9.12 -70.07
C LYS A 60 25.81 -10.36 -70.36
N LYS A 61 25.69 -11.42 -69.54
CA LYS A 61 26.38 -12.70 -69.77
C LYS A 61 25.94 -13.39 -71.05
N GLN A 62 24.64 -13.33 -71.37
CA GLN A 62 24.12 -13.88 -72.63
C GLN A 62 24.70 -13.14 -73.83
N TRP A 63 24.70 -11.80 -73.80
CA TRP A 63 25.27 -11.00 -74.88
C TRP A 63 26.78 -11.21 -75.06
N GLU A 64 27.54 -11.30 -73.95
CA GLU A 64 28.98 -11.62 -73.99
C GLU A 64 29.26 -13.01 -74.57
N ASN A 65 28.39 -13.99 -74.29
CA ASN A 65 28.50 -15.33 -74.87
C ASN A 65 28.14 -15.33 -76.37
N GLU A 66 27.09 -14.63 -76.77
CA GLU A 66 26.71 -14.50 -78.19
C GLU A 66 27.81 -13.81 -79.00
N PHE A 67 28.41 -12.75 -78.47
CA PHE A 67 29.52 -12.04 -79.12
C PHE A 67 30.78 -12.90 -79.25
N LYS A 68 31.17 -13.65 -78.21
CA LYS A 68 32.35 -14.54 -78.27
C LYS A 68 32.17 -15.72 -79.22
N ASN A 69 30.92 -16.11 -79.49
CA ASN A 69 30.57 -17.21 -80.38
C ASN A 69 30.16 -16.73 -81.78
N SER A 70 30.25 -15.44 -82.09
CA SER A 70 29.95 -14.95 -83.43
C SER A 70 31.01 -15.41 -84.44
N ASN A 71 30.58 -15.70 -85.66
CA ASN A 71 31.49 -16.16 -86.72
C ASN A 71 32.54 -15.10 -87.03
N GLU A 72 32.20 -13.80 -87.03
CA GLU A 72 33.19 -12.74 -87.26
C GLU A 72 34.27 -12.67 -86.16
N PHE A 73 33.91 -12.86 -84.88
CA PHE A 73 34.89 -12.84 -83.78
C PHE A 73 35.85 -14.02 -83.84
N ILE A 74 35.34 -15.20 -84.19
CA ILE A 74 36.15 -16.42 -84.34
C ILE A 74 37.12 -16.26 -85.53
N GLU A 75 36.65 -15.79 -86.69
CA GLU A 75 37.51 -15.53 -87.86
C GLU A 75 38.59 -14.47 -87.58
N LEU A 76 38.24 -13.41 -86.86
CA LEU A 76 39.21 -12.36 -86.50
C LEU A 76 40.29 -12.89 -85.55
N LYS A 77 39.89 -13.71 -84.58
CA LYS A 77 40.81 -14.34 -83.61
C LYS A 77 41.76 -15.32 -84.30
N GLU A 78 41.29 -16.09 -85.27
CA GLU A 78 42.13 -16.99 -86.06
C GLU A 78 43.14 -16.22 -86.92
N LYS A 79 42.72 -15.16 -87.61
CA LYS A 79 43.64 -14.30 -88.40
C LYS A 79 44.73 -13.67 -87.53
N ILE A 80 44.37 -13.14 -86.35
CA ILE A 80 45.36 -12.56 -85.42
C ILE A 80 46.38 -13.61 -84.98
N ASN A 81 45.93 -14.82 -84.66
CA ASN A 81 46.81 -15.89 -84.19
C ASN A 81 47.77 -16.40 -85.29
N ILE A 82 47.33 -16.40 -86.56
CA ILE A 82 48.20 -16.70 -87.71
C ILE A 82 49.28 -15.61 -87.86
N LEU A 83 48.89 -14.34 -87.82
CA LEU A 83 49.83 -13.21 -87.94
C LEU A 83 50.84 -13.16 -86.78
N GLU A 84 50.41 -13.49 -85.56
CA GLU A 84 51.33 -13.58 -84.41
C GLU A 84 52.35 -14.71 -84.56
N LYS A 85 51.94 -15.88 -85.06
CA LYS A 85 52.86 -16.99 -85.35
C LYS A 85 53.87 -16.63 -86.45
N GLU A 86 53.42 -15.96 -87.51
CA GLU A 86 54.31 -15.49 -88.56
C GLU A 86 55.31 -14.45 -88.04
N LYS A 87 54.86 -13.51 -87.20
CA LYS A 87 55.72 -12.53 -86.55
C LYS A 87 56.80 -13.20 -85.70
N ILE A 88 56.44 -14.15 -84.85
CA ILE A 88 57.40 -14.89 -84.01
C ILE A 88 58.40 -15.66 -84.86
N ASN A 89 57.97 -16.24 -85.98
CA ASN A 89 58.87 -16.97 -86.87
C ASN A 89 59.90 -16.03 -87.52
N PHE A 90 59.48 -14.84 -87.96
CA PHE A 90 60.40 -13.83 -88.49
C PHE A 90 61.35 -13.26 -87.43
N GLU A 91 60.89 -13.06 -86.20
CA GLU A 91 61.75 -12.62 -85.09
C GLU A 91 62.83 -13.67 -84.77
N ASN A 92 62.49 -14.96 -84.81
CA ASN A 92 63.45 -16.05 -84.61
C ASN A 92 64.48 -16.13 -85.77
N GLU A 93 64.06 -15.94 -87.02
CA GLU A 93 64.96 -15.89 -88.18
C GLU A 93 65.90 -14.67 -88.12
N LEU A 94 65.40 -13.50 -87.72
CA LEU A 94 66.21 -12.30 -87.50
C LEU A 94 67.26 -12.53 -86.41
N GLN A 95 66.88 -13.16 -85.29
CA GLN A 95 67.78 -13.44 -84.18
C GLN A 95 68.88 -14.45 -84.56
N LYS A 96 68.59 -15.38 -85.48
CA LYS A 96 69.57 -16.31 -86.04
C LYS A 96 70.57 -15.61 -86.96
N SER A 97 70.08 -14.71 -87.82
CA SER A 97 70.89 -13.83 -88.68
C SER A 97 71.81 -12.90 -87.87
N GLU A 98 71.31 -12.32 -86.77
CA GLU A 98 72.09 -11.43 -85.90
C GLU A 98 73.20 -12.19 -85.15
N LYS A 99 72.94 -13.43 -84.70
CA LYS A 99 73.97 -14.30 -84.12
C LYS A 99 75.03 -14.74 -85.13
N GLU A 100 74.67 -14.98 -86.38
CA GLU A 100 75.64 -15.25 -87.46
C GLU A 100 76.52 -14.03 -87.78
N LYS A 101 75.96 -12.81 -87.69
CA LYS A 101 76.71 -11.54 -87.77
C LYS A 101 77.73 -11.39 -86.63
N GLU A 102 77.37 -11.81 -85.42
CA GLU A 102 78.24 -11.72 -84.24
C GLU A 102 79.43 -12.67 -84.33
N ILE A 103 79.23 -13.88 -84.87
CA ILE A 103 80.28 -14.89 -85.10
C ILE A 103 81.31 -14.43 -86.15
N ILE A 104 80.90 -13.63 -87.14
CA ILE A 104 81.79 -13.09 -88.19
C ILE A 104 82.65 -11.91 -87.68
N SER A 105 82.29 -11.30 -86.55
CA SER A 105 83.00 -10.14 -85.98
C SER A 105 84.34 -10.48 -85.28
N ILE A 106 84.69 -11.77 -85.13
CA ILE A 106 85.91 -12.25 -84.42
C ILE A 106 87.07 -12.66 -85.36
N LYS A 107 87.04 -12.32 -86.66
CA LYS A 107 88.21 -12.47 -87.56
C LYS A 107 88.55 -11.18 -88.30
N SER A 108 89.54 -10.48 -87.77
CA SER A 108 90.41 -9.44 -88.38
C SER A 108 89.77 -8.48 -89.41
N ILE A 109 89.49 -7.29 -88.89
CA ILE A 109 89.15 -6.02 -89.54
C ILE A 109 90.28 -5.60 -90.49
N GLU A 110 90.09 -5.71 -91.81
CA GLU A 110 90.48 -4.70 -92.83
C GLU A 110 90.11 -5.16 -94.27
N ASP A 111 90.06 -6.46 -94.57
CA ASP A 111 89.93 -6.96 -95.96
C ASP A 111 88.51 -7.30 -96.46
N PHE A 112 87.49 -7.36 -95.58
CA PHE A 112 86.13 -7.81 -95.94
C PHE A 112 85.13 -6.68 -96.28
N LYS A 113 85.60 -5.45 -96.52
CA LYS A 113 84.76 -4.35 -97.03
C LYS A 113 84.45 -4.46 -98.54
N LYS A 114 84.87 -5.53 -99.22
CA LYS A 114 84.74 -5.68 -100.69
C LYS A 114 84.17 -7.02 -101.17
N THR A 115 83.45 -7.78 -100.33
CA THR A 115 82.86 -9.08 -100.73
C THR A 115 81.34 -8.99 -100.86
N ASN A 116 80.81 -9.50 -101.97
CA ASN A 116 79.43 -9.36 -102.47
C ASN A 116 78.32 -9.83 -101.48
N ASP A 117 78.66 -10.70 -100.54
CA ASP A 117 77.69 -11.37 -99.65
C ASP A 117 77.23 -10.51 -98.46
N PHE A 118 78.08 -9.61 -97.93
CA PHE A 118 77.68 -8.72 -96.81
C PHE A 118 76.68 -7.65 -97.25
N LEU A 119 76.86 -7.13 -98.48
CA LEU A 119 75.88 -6.23 -99.10
C LEU A 119 74.52 -6.93 -99.30
N LYS A 120 74.55 -8.23 -99.63
CA LYS A 120 73.34 -9.05 -99.81
C LYS A 120 72.55 -9.24 -98.50
N TYR A 121 73.22 -9.54 -97.40
CA TYR A 121 72.55 -9.65 -96.08
C TYR A 121 72.05 -8.30 -95.55
N LEU A 122 72.75 -7.20 -95.82
CA LEU A 122 72.26 -5.86 -95.50
C LEU A 122 70.99 -5.51 -96.29
N ASP A 123 70.93 -5.93 -97.56
CA ASP A 123 69.76 -5.73 -98.40
C ASP A 123 68.57 -6.61 -97.94
N GLU A 124 68.82 -7.86 -97.52
CA GLU A 124 67.79 -8.73 -96.93
C GLU A 124 67.22 -8.16 -95.62
N ILE A 125 68.07 -7.68 -94.69
CA ILE A 125 67.59 -7.05 -93.44
C ILE A 125 66.76 -5.80 -93.74
N LYS A 126 67.18 -5.00 -94.73
CA LYS A 126 66.43 -3.82 -95.17
C LYS A 126 65.08 -4.21 -95.77
N ASN A 127 65.03 -5.28 -96.56
CA ASN A 127 63.78 -5.82 -97.13
C ASN A 127 62.84 -6.38 -96.06
N LEU A 128 63.35 -7.09 -95.05
CA LEU A 128 62.55 -7.59 -93.93
C LEU A 128 61.99 -6.44 -93.08
N ARG A 129 62.78 -5.42 -92.77
CA ARG A 129 62.30 -4.21 -92.07
C ARG A 129 61.19 -3.51 -92.86
N ASN A 130 61.35 -3.38 -94.17
CA ASN A 130 60.31 -2.82 -95.04
C ASN A 130 59.04 -3.67 -95.07
N LYS A 131 59.14 -4.98 -94.86
CA LYS A 131 57.99 -5.88 -94.80
C LYS A 131 57.26 -5.77 -93.45
N ILE A 132 58.00 -5.67 -92.35
CA ILE A 132 57.45 -5.44 -91.00
C ILE A 132 56.70 -4.10 -90.94
N THR A 133 57.30 -3.02 -91.44
CA THR A 133 56.64 -1.70 -91.45
C THR A 133 55.40 -1.69 -92.32
N LYS A 134 55.39 -2.42 -93.46
CA LYS A 134 54.18 -2.60 -94.26
C LYS A 134 53.07 -3.34 -93.50
N LEU A 135 53.41 -4.41 -92.79
CA LEU A 135 52.44 -5.19 -92.00
C LEU A 135 51.87 -4.38 -90.83
N GLU A 136 52.67 -3.55 -90.17
CA GLU A 136 52.20 -2.63 -89.11
C GLU A 136 51.21 -1.60 -89.66
N VAL A 137 51.53 -1.02 -90.82
CA VAL A 137 50.64 -0.09 -91.53
C VAL A 137 49.35 -0.80 -91.98
N GLU A 138 49.43 -2.05 -92.45
CA GLU A 138 48.23 -2.84 -92.81
C GLU A 138 47.34 -3.13 -91.60
N LYS A 139 47.93 -3.49 -90.45
CA LYS A 139 47.19 -3.69 -89.19
C LYS A 139 46.48 -2.41 -88.73
N GLU A 140 47.17 -1.27 -88.75
CA GLU A 140 46.54 0.01 -88.40
C GLU A 140 45.41 0.37 -89.36
N ASN A 141 45.60 0.12 -90.66
CA ASN A 141 44.57 0.36 -91.67
C ASN A 141 43.34 -0.55 -91.47
N GLU A 142 43.52 -1.81 -91.07
CA GLU A 142 42.38 -2.69 -90.74
C GLU A 142 41.62 -2.22 -89.50
N ILE A 143 42.33 -1.77 -88.46
CA ILE A 143 41.69 -1.20 -87.26
C ILE A 143 40.90 0.06 -87.61
N ILE A 144 41.45 0.93 -88.47
CA ILE A 144 40.78 2.14 -88.94
C ILE A 144 39.55 1.77 -89.77
N LYS A 145 39.64 0.79 -90.67
CA LYS A 145 38.50 0.29 -91.45
C LYS A 145 37.40 -0.27 -90.55
N PHE A 146 37.75 -1.00 -89.50
CA PHE A 146 36.78 -1.54 -88.54
C PHE A 146 36.11 -0.42 -87.73
N LYS A 147 36.87 0.57 -87.24
CA LYS A 147 36.29 1.73 -86.53
C LYS A 147 35.38 2.60 -87.41
N ASN A 148 35.67 2.64 -88.71
CA ASN A 148 34.85 3.34 -89.70
C ASN A 148 33.77 2.45 -90.32
N SER A 149 33.65 1.19 -89.90
CA SER A 149 32.59 0.31 -90.36
C SER A 149 31.24 0.82 -89.87
N ASN A 150 30.21 0.68 -90.71
CA ASN A 150 28.85 1.09 -90.37
C ASN A 150 28.33 0.36 -89.12
N GLU A 151 28.82 -0.86 -88.86
CA GLU A 151 28.44 -1.65 -87.71
C GLU A 151 29.01 -1.10 -86.40
N PHE A 152 30.31 -0.76 -86.36
CA PHE A 152 30.91 -0.13 -85.18
C PHE A 152 30.29 1.25 -84.88
N LEU A 153 30.07 2.06 -85.93
CA LEU A 153 29.40 3.36 -85.78
C LEU A 153 27.96 3.19 -85.26
N GLY A 154 27.20 2.23 -85.81
CA GLY A 154 25.84 1.93 -85.35
C GLY A 154 25.78 1.44 -83.90
N LEU A 155 26.75 0.63 -83.46
CA LEU A 155 26.88 0.21 -82.06
C LEU A 155 27.26 1.38 -81.13
N ASN A 156 28.18 2.23 -81.56
CA ASN A 156 28.62 3.39 -80.79
C ASN A 156 27.50 4.44 -80.62
N ASP A 157 26.67 4.63 -81.65
CA ASP A 157 25.51 5.52 -81.56
C ASP A 157 24.41 4.95 -80.66
N LYS A 158 24.18 3.63 -80.69
CA LYS A 158 23.31 2.95 -79.72
C LYS A 158 23.83 3.12 -78.29
N LEU A 159 25.12 2.96 -78.06
CA LEU A 159 25.75 3.15 -76.75
C LEU A 159 25.52 4.58 -76.22
N LYS A 160 25.75 5.60 -77.06
CA LYS A 160 25.51 7.01 -76.69
C LYS A 160 24.05 7.28 -76.36
N ASN A 161 23.11 6.67 -77.06
CA ASN A 161 21.69 6.84 -76.78
C ASN A 161 21.30 6.17 -75.45
N LEU A 162 21.80 4.96 -75.18
CA LEU A 162 21.60 4.29 -73.89
C LEU A 162 22.22 5.07 -72.72
N GLU A 163 23.38 5.70 -72.91
CA GLU A 163 23.99 6.57 -71.90
C GLU A 163 23.12 7.80 -71.60
N LYS A 164 22.52 8.42 -72.63
CA LYS A 164 21.58 9.53 -72.45
C LYS A 164 20.31 9.10 -71.70
N GLU A 165 19.75 7.95 -72.06
CA GLU A 165 18.58 7.38 -71.38
C GLU A 165 18.90 7.07 -69.91
N LYS A 166 20.07 6.49 -69.61
CA LYS A 166 20.53 6.23 -68.25
C LYS A 166 20.59 7.52 -67.41
N ILE A 167 21.18 8.59 -67.95
CA ILE A 167 21.26 9.88 -67.26
C ILE A 167 19.85 10.45 -67.01
N SER A 168 18.93 10.30 -67.97
CA SER A 168 17.53 10.71 -67.81
C SER A 168 16.86 9.97 -66.65
N PHE A 169 16.99 8.63 -66.61
CA PHE A 169 16.41 7.82 -65.54
C PHE A 169 17.05 8.10 -64.17
N GLU A 170 18.36 8.35 -64.10
CA GLU A 170 19.04 8.73 -62.86
C GLU A 170 18.49 10.06 -62.28
N ASN A 171 18.21 11.03 -63.15
CA ASN A 171 17.59 12.29 -62.75
C ASN A 171 16.15 12.09 -62.24
N GLU A 172 15.34 11.30 -62.94
CA GLU A 172 13.97 10.99 -62.55
C GLU A 172 13.91 10.24 -61.20
N ILE A 173 14.81 9.28 -61.00
CA ILE A 173 14.94 8.56 -59.72
C ILE A 173 15.30 9.52 -58.58
N ASN A 174 16.18 10.50 -58.81
CA ASN A 174 16.56 11.48 -57.79
C ASN A 174 15.39 12.41 -57.41
N ILE A 175 14.59 12.82 -58.39
CA ILE A 175 13.37 13.62 -58.15
C ILE A 175 12.38 12.80 -57.32
N LEU A 176 12.07 11.57 -57.73
CA LEU A 176 11.15 10.68 -57.02
C LEU A 176 11.63 10.37 -55.59
N LYS A 177 12.94 10.16 -55.39
CA LYS A 177 13.52 9.96 -54.04
C LYS A 177 13.30 11.17 -53.14
N HIS A 178 13.45 12.38 -53.68
CA HIS A 178 13.20 13.61 -52.93
C HIS A 178 11.71 13.76 -52.57
N GLU A 179 10.81 13.49 -53.52
CA GLU A 179 9.37 13.55 -53.31
C GLU A 179 8.89 12.53 -52.26
N VAL A 180 9.37 11.29 -52.33
CA VAL A 180 9.06 10.24 -51.34
C VAL A 180 9.55 10.62 -49.94
N LYS A 181 10.71 11.29 -49.85
CA LYS A 181 11.26 11.75 -48.57
C LYS A 181 10.44 12.89 -47.94
N GLU A 182 9.89 13.78 -48.77
CA GLU A 182 9.11 14.95 -48.33
C GLU A 182 7.61 14.65 -48.11
N ALA A 183 7.08 13.60 -48.73
CA ALA A 183 5.69 13.17 -48.59
C ALA A 183 5.20 13.03 -47.12
N PRO A 184 5.93 12.36 -46.20
CA PRO A 184 5.49 12.22 -44.82
C PRO A 184 5.44 13.56 -44.06
N ASN A 185 6.38 14.47 -44.32
CA ASN A 185 6.38 15.80 -43.69
C ASN A 185 5.16 16.62 -44.14
N LYS A 186 4.84 16.61 -45.43
CA LYS A 186 3.62 17.26 -45.94
C LYS A 186 2.35 16.65 -45.35
N ALA A 187 2.28 15.33 -45.23
CA ALA A 187 1.14 14.65 -44.61
C ALA A 187 0.95 15.06 -43.14
N ILE A 188 2.04 15.15 -42.36
CA ILE A 188 2.00 15.59 -40.96
C ILE A 188 1.53 17.05 -40.84
N ILE A 189 2.03 17.94 -41.70
CA ILE A 189 1.64 19.36 -41.69
C ILE A 189 0.15 19.50 -42.03
N ASN A 190 -0.33 18.80 -43.07
CA ASN A 190 -1.73 18.83 -43.45
C ASN A 190 -2.63 18.26 -42.35
N PHE A 191 -2.20 17.18 -41.68
CA PHE A 191 -2.95 16.62 -40.55
C PHE A 191 -3.01 17.61 -39.37
N LYS A 192 -1.91 18.29 -39.03
CA LYS A 192 -1.90 19.33 -37.98
C LYS A 192 -2.76 20.56 -38.31
N GLN A 193 -2.97 20.84 -39.60
CA GLN A 193 -3.86 21.90 -40.07
C GLN A 193 -5.31 21.44 -40.23
N SER A 194 -5.59 20.13 -40.11
CA SER A 194 -6.94 19.61 -40.24
C SER A 194 -7.81 20.07 -39.06
N ASN A 195 -9.09 20.32 -39.35
CA ASN A 195 -10.06 20.71 -38.32
C ASN A 195 -10.15 19.66 -37.20
N GLU A 196 -10.04 18.37 -37.53
CA GLU A 196 -10.06 17.28 -36.56
C GLU A 196 -8.93 17.41 -35.51
N TYR A 197 -7.70 17.71 -35.95
CA TYR A 197 -6.60 17.96 -35.03
C TYR A 197 -6.82 19.21 -34.18
N LEU A 198 -7.28 20.32 -34.78
CA LEU A 198 -7.56 21.55 -34.04
C LEU A 198 -8.67 21.36 -32.99
N ASP A 199 -9.73 20.61 -33.32
CA ASP A 199 -10.82 20.33 -32.40
C ASP A 199 -10.35 19.45 -31.24
N LYS A 200 -9.50 18.45 -31.51
CA LYS A 200 -8.86 17.65 -30.46
C LYS A 200 -7.94 18.47 -29.55
N VAL A 201 -7.20 19.45 -30.11
CA VAL A 201 -6.38 20.36 -29.30
C VAL A 201 -7.24 21.23 -28.40
N LYS A 202 -8.36 21.78 -28.90
CA LYS A 202 -9.33 22.54 -28.09
C LYS A 202 -9.93 21.69 -26.97
N GLU A 203 -10.35 20.46 -27.29
CA GLU A 203 -10.88 19.52 -26.30
C GLU A 203 -9.85 19.23 -25.18
N ILE A 204 -8.58 19.04 -25.54
CA ILE A 204 -7.49 18.87 -24.56
C ILE A 204 -7.30 20.12 -23.70
N GLU A 205 -7.37 21.32 -24.28
CA GLU A 205 -7.26 22.58 -23.52
C GLU A 205 -8.44 22.76 -22.55
N GLU A 206 -9.66 22.48 -22.98
CA GLU A 206 -10.85 22.52 -22.12
C GLU A 206 -10.76 21.52 -20.96
N LEU A 207 -10.33 20.28 -21.24
CA LEU A 207 -10.11 19.26 -20.22
C LEU A 207 -9.02 19.68 -19.22
N LYS A 208 -7.94 20.33 -19.67
CA LYS A 208 -6.91 20.89 -18.77
C LYS A 208 -7.47 21.97 -17.85
N ILE A 209 -8.31 22.87 -18.37
CA ILE A 209 -8.96 23.91 -17.57
C ILE A 209 -9.90 23.28 -16.54
N GLN A 210 -10.68 22.27 -16.93
CA GLN A 210 -11.56 21.55 -16.01
C GLN A 210 -10.78 20.82 -14.91
N LEU A 211 -9.67 20.15 -15.27
CA LEU A 211 -8.80 19.48 -14.33
C LEU A 211 -8.24 20.48 -13.29
N ALA A 212 -7.71 21.61 -13.74
CA ALA A 212 -7.18 22.65 -12.85
C ALA A 212 -8.25 23.21 -11.89
N ARG A 213 -9.49 23.38 -12.37
CA ARG A 213 -10.62 23.80 -11.52
C ARG A 213 -10.96 22.73 -10.48
N SER A 214 -11.00 21.46 -10.88
CA SER A 214 -11.27 20.34 -9.97
C SER A 214 -10.20 20.24 -8.88
N GLU A 215 -8.93 20.35 -9.24
CA GLU A 215 -7.81 20.34 -8.30
C GLU A 215 -7.90 21.51 -7.30
N SER A 216 -8.22 22.71 -7.79
CA SER A 216 -8.40 23.88 -6.93
C SER A 216 -9.58 23.72 -5.95
N ASN A 217 -10.68 23.09 -6.39
CA ASN A 217 -11.83 22.81 -5.52
C ASN A 217 -11.49 21.77 -4.44
N ILE A 218 -10.77 20.71 -4.80
CA ILE A 218 -10.33 19.68 -3.84
C ILE A 218 -9.42 20.29 -2.77
N GLU A 219 -8.52 21.19 -3.16
CA GLU A 219 -7.62 21.88 -2.24
C GLU A 219 -8.39 22.80 -1.27
N LEU A 220 -9.42 23.50 -1.77
CA LEU A 220 -10.29 24.34 -0.94
C LEU A 220 -11.07 23.51 0.08
N GLU A 221 -11.67 22.39 -0.33
CA GLU A 221 -12.42 21.50 0.55
C GLU A 221 -11.51 20.84 1.60
N LYS A 222 -10.29 20.45 1.23
CA LYS A 222 -9.27 19.97 2.19
C LYS A 222 -8.96 21.02 3.25
N ARG A 223 -8.79 22.29 2.86
CA ARG A 223 -8.52 23.38 3.81
C ARG A 223 -9.68 23.57 4.78
N LYS A 224 -10.92 23.59 4.28
CA LYS A 224 -12.12 23.68 5.14
C LYS A 224 -12.19 22.54 6.14
N ALA A 225 -11.98 21.30 5.69
CA ALA A 225 -11.99 20.13 6.57
C ALA A 225 -10.89 20.18 7.64
N ILE A 226 -9.69 20.66 7.30
CA ILE A 226 -8.60 20.85 8.27
C ILE A 226 -8.96 21.93 9.30
N ASP A 227 -9.57 23.04 8.87
CA ASP A 227 -9.95 24.12 9.78
C ASP A 227 -11.11 23.71 10.70
N GLU A 228 -12.08 22.94 10.22
CA GLU A 228 -13.13 22.32 11.06
C GLU A 228 -12.52 21.36 12.07
N PHE A 229 -11.63 20.46 11.64
CA PHE A 229 -10.94 19.53 12.54
C PHE A 229 -10.13 20.25 13.63
N ARG A 230 -9.48 21.37 13.29
CA ARG A 230 -8.76 22.20 14.28
C ARG A 230 -9.72 22.80 15.31
N LYS A 231 -10.86 23.34 14.87
CA LYS A 231 -11.88 23.89 15.78
C LYS A 231 -12.44 22.82 16.70
N ASP A 232 -12.74 21.63 16.18
CA ASP A 232 -13.22 20.50 16.98
C ASP A 232 -12.18 20.08 18.01
N LYS A 233 -10.91 20.01 17.62
CA LYS A 233 -9.82 19.69 18.54
C LYS A 233 -9.69 20.73 19.66
N GLU A 234 -9.70 22.02 19.33
CA GLU A 234 -9.67 23.10 20.33
C GLU A 234 -10.88 23.04 21.27
N PHE A 235 -12.06 22.70 20.75
CA PHE A 235 -13.27 22.54 21.54
C PHE A 235 -13.16 21.35 22.51
N GLN A 236 -12.65 20.22 22.05
CA GLN A 236 -12.40 19.04 22.88
C GLN A 236 -11.36 19.30 23.98
N GLU A 237 -10.28 20.01 23.67
CA GLU A 237 -9.28 20.41 24.67
C GLU A 237 -9.89 21.32 25.76
N LYS A 238 -10.78 22.25 25.37
CA LYS A 238 -11.53 23.08 26.33
C LYS A 238 -12.47 22.25 27.21
N ILE A 239 -13.21 21.31 26.63
CA ILE A 239 -14.09 20.39 27.38
C ILE A 239 -13.28 19.59 28.40
N SER A 240 -12.17 18.97 27.98
CA SER A 240 -11.33 18.19 28.87
C SER A 240 -10.77 19.04 30.02
N LYS A 241 -10.40 20.30 29.73
CA LYS A 241 -9.95 21.23 30.75
C LYS A 241 -11.05 21.60 31.74
N ILE A 242 -12.29 21.80 31.27
CA ILE A 242 -13.45 22.04 32.14
C ILE A 242 -13.70 20.80 33.02
N GLN A 243 -13.71 19.60 32.45
CA GLN A 243 -13.92 18.36 33.20
C GLN A 243 -12.84 18.14 34.27
N ASN A 244 -11.57 18.42 33.95
CA ASN A 244 -10.49 18.33 34.92
C ASN A 244 -10.66 19.36 36.05
N LEU A 245 -11.02 20.61 35.72
CA LEU A 245 -11.32 21.63 36.72
C LEU A 245 -12.51 21.23 37.58
N GLU A 246 -13.59 20.68 37.00
CA GLU A 246 -14.74 20.18 37.74
C GLU A 246 -14.37 19.03 38.69
N ALA A 247 -13.53 18.10 38.24
CA ALA A 247 -13.03 17.00 39.05
C ALA A 247 -12.14 17.51 40.21
N GLU A 248 -11.24 18.47 39.94
CA GLU A 248 -10.44 19.14 40.98
C GLU A 248 -11.33 19.86 42.00
N LEU A 249 -12.32 20.62 41.54
CA LEU A 249 -13.24 21.36 42.39
C LEU A 249 -14.13 20.42 43.21
N SER A 250 -14.54 19.29 42.63
CA SER A 250 -15.27 18.23 43.34
C SER A 250 -14.40 17.60 44.43
N THR A 251 -13.14 17.29 44.09
CA THR A 251 -12.16 16.73 45.05
C THR A 251 -11.90 17.71 46.19
N GLN A 252 -11.67 18.99 45.88
CA GLN A 252 -11.52 20.04 46.90
C GLN A 252 -12.78 20.18 47.75
N LYS A 253 -13.98 20.18 47.16
CA LYS A 253 -15.23 20.21 47.93
C LYS A 253 -15.34 19.02 48.87
N GLU A 254 -14.98 17.82 48.42
CA GLU A 254 -14.99 16.63 49.24
C GLU A 254 -13.95 16.70 50.37
N GLU A 255 -12.77 17.26 50.10
CA GLU A 255 -11.70 17.42 51.07
C GLU A 255 -12.01 18.51 52.11
N HIS A 256 -12.58 19.63 51.68
CA HIS A 256 -13.15 20.66 52.55
C HIS A 256 -14.32 20.11 53.37
N LYS A 257 -15.18 19.28 52.78
CA LYS A 257 -16.25 18.59 53.51
C LYS A 257 -15.67 17.63 54.54
N LYS A 258 -14.65 16.84 54.20
CA LYS A 258 -13.92 15.99 55.15
C LYS A 258 -13.23 16.81 56.25
N GLN A 259 -12.72 18.00 55.96
CA GLN A 259 -12.16 18.91 56.96
C GLN A 259 -13.25 19.51 57.86
N ILE A 260 -14.37 19.97 57.31
CA ILE A 260 -15.53 20.43 58.08
C ILE A 260 -16.07 19.28 58.92
N ASP A 261 -16.19 18.08 58.38
CA ASP A 261 -16.62 16.88 59.08
C ASP A 261 -15.61 16.50 60.16
N ARG A 262 -14.30 16.63 59.93
CA ARG A 262 -13.27 16.45 60.96
C ARG A 262 -13.36 17.51 62.05
N MET A 263 -13.50 18.79 61.74
CA MET A 263 -13.66 19.85 62.74
C MET A 263 -14.98 19.72 63.51
N THR A 264 -16.04 19.27 62.83
CA THR A 264 -17.33 18.93 63.43
C THR A 264 -17.18 17.71 64.34
N ARG A 265 -16.47 16.67 63.91
CA ARG A 265 -16.17 15.45 64.69
C ARG A 265 -15.21 15.68 65.85
N GLU A 266 -14.21 16.56 65.71
CA GLU A 266 -13.33 17.01 66.80
C GLU A 266 -14.11 17.81 67.84
N LYS A 267 -15.16 18.54 67.43
CA LYS A 267 -16.18 19.12 68.34
C LYS A 267 -17.22 18.12 68.84
N SER A 268 -17.29 16.92 68.26
CA SER A 268 -18.38 15.96 68.40
C SER A 268 -17.86 14.55 68.72
N LEU A 269 -17.02 14.46 69.75
CA LEU A 269 -16.64 13.20 70.37
C LEU A 269 -17.77 12.64 71.26
N ASN A 270 -18.99 12.55 70.73
CA ASN A 270 -20.11 11.90 71.40
C ASN A 270 -20.89 11.06 70.38
N SER A 271 -20.95 9.75 70.62
CA SER A 271 -21.78 8.77 69.88
C SER A 271 -23.24 9.20 69.68
N LYS A 272 -23.72 10.12 70.52
CA LYS A 272 -25.03 10.76 70.41
C LYS A 272 -25.22 11.58 69.13
N VAL A 273 -24.20 12.32 68.68
CA VAL A 273 -24.32 13.18 67.49
C VAL A 273 -24.30 12.34 66.21
N MET A 274 -23.51 11.26 66.17
CA MET A 274 -23.52 10.32 65.05
C MET A 274 -24.89 9.64 64.90
N GLY A 275 -25.54 9.31 66.03
CA GLY A 275 -26.92 8.81 66.03
C GLY A 275 -27.91 9.84 65.48
N GLU A 276 -27.81 11.09 65.95
CA GLU A 276 -28.65 12.20 65.46
C GLU A 276 -28.44 12.48 63.96
N ASP A 277 -27.23 12.30 63.42
CA ASP A 277 -26.95 12.47 62.00
C ASP A 277 -27.53 11.34 61.15
N LEU A 278 -27.51 10.09 61.63
CA LEU A 278 -28.19 8.99 60.96
C LEU A 278 -29.72 9.19 60.97
N GLU A 279 -30.29 9.68 62.08
CA GLU A 279 -31.71 10.04 62.13
C GLU A 279 -32.06 11.16 61.13
N LYS A 280 -31.25 12.21 61.04
CA LYS A 280 -31.44 13.28 60.04
C LYS A 280 -31.35 12.74 58.62
N TRP A 281 -30.39 11.86 58.35
CA TRP A 281 -30.24 11.23 57.05
C TRP A 281 -31.50 10.42 56.69
N ILE A 282 -31.99 9.58 57.61
CA ILE A 282 -33.23 8.81 57.43
C ILE A 282 -34.42 9.73 57.09
N GLN A 283 -34.57 10.84 57.81
CA GLN A 283 -35.63 11.83 57.54
C GLN A 283 -35.49 12.45 56.14
N ASN A 284 -34.28 12.89 55.78
CA ASN A 284 -34.02 13.52 54.48
C ASN A 284 -34.25 12.54 53.31
N GLU A 285 -33.82 11.29 53.44
CA GLU A 285 -34.05 10.25 52.42
C GLU A 285 -35.54 9.96 52.26
N PHE A 286 -36.28 9.87 53.37
CA PHE A 286 -37.73 9.74 53.31
C PHE A 286 -38.37 10.93 52.60
N ASP A 287 -38.03 12.16 52.97
CA ASP A 287 -38.60 13.37 52.37
C ASP A 287 -38.25 13.49 50.88
N PHE A 288 -37.04 13.09 50.49
CA PHE A 288 -36.61 13.08 49.09
C PHE A 288 -37.43 12.09 48.24
N HIS A 289 -37.64 10.87 48.73
CA HIS A 289 -38.32 9.82 47.97
C HIS A 289 -39.85 9.85 48.09
N PHE A 290 -40.38 10.28 49.23
CA PHE A 290 -41.80 10.19 49.57
C PHE A 290 -42.43 11.55 49.92
N GLY A 291 -41.71 12.66 49.89
CA GLY A 291 -42.23 13.97 50.27
C GLY A 291 -43.43 14.46 49.45
N PHE A 292 -43.62 13.92 48.25
CA PHE A 292 -44.79 14.18 47.40
C PHE A 292 -45.85 13.06 47.42
N ASN A 293 -45.60 11.97 48.15
CA ASN A 293 -46.51 10.83 48.21
C ASN A 293 -47.50 11.00 49.38
N SER A 294 -48.76 11.28 49.06
CA SER A 294 -49.83 11.43 50.04
C SER A 294 -50.19 10.15 50.78
N ASN A 295 -49.78 8.99 50.28
CA ASN A 295 -50.22 7.68 50.79
C ASN A 295 -49.27 7.11 51.83
N VAL A 296 -48.21 7.85 52.20
CA VAL A 296 -47.29 7.49 53.26
C VAL A 296 -46.91 8.70 54.09
N LYS A 297 -46.58 8.49 55.36
CA LYS A 297 -46.18 9.55 56.27
C LYS A 297 -45.13 9.03 57.25
N MET A 298 -44.09 9.81 57.51
CA MET A 298 -43.13 9.51 58.56
C MET A 298 -43.14 10.63 59.60
N THR A 299 -43.20 10.24 60.87
CA THR A 299 -43.17 11.17 62.01
C THR A 299 -42.23 10.67 63.09
N LYS A 300 -41.78 11.54 64.00
CA LYS A 300 -41.08 11.08 65.21
C LYS A 300 -42.04 10.27 66.07
N ALA A 301 -41.62 9.10 66.53
CA ALA A 301 -42.50 8.23 67.29
C ALA A 301 -42.85 8.88 68.64
N LYS A 302 -44.07 8.65 69.13
CA LYS A 302 -44.51 9.17 70.43
C LYS A 302 -43.88 8.35 71.55
N GLU A 303 -43.46 9.02 72.62
CA GLU A 303 -42.98 8.34 73.83
C GLU A 303 -44.17 7.71 74.56
N ILE A 304 -44.11 6.40 74.79
CA ILE A 304 -45.12 5.63 75.53
C ILE A 304 -44.36 4.81 76.58
N ASP A 305 -44.69 4.99 77.86
CA ASP A 305 -44.03 4.33 79.00
C ASP A 305 -42.50 4.52 79.07
N GLY A 306 -42.01 5.74 78.80
CA GLY A 306 -40.58 6.09 78.90
C GLY A 306 -39.70 5.47 77.81
N LYS A 307 -40.31 4.88 76.76
CA LYS A 307 -39.62 4.26 75.63
C LYS A 307 -40.09 4.88 74.31
N LYS A 308 -39.11 5.14 73.45
CA LYS A 308 -39.30 5.85 72.19
C LYS A 308 -38.47 5.18 71.10
N ALA A 309 -39.15 4.81 70.02
CA ALA A 309 -38.52 4.54 68.73
C ALA A 309 -38.25 5.88 68.02
N ASP A 310 -37.32 5.89 67.08
CA ASP A 310 -36.90 7.16 66.46
C ASP A 310 -37.99 7.69 65.52
N PHE A 311 -38.58 6.82 64.70
CA PHE A 311 -39.66 7.19 63.77
C PHE A 311 -40.83 6.20 63.76
N LEU A 312 -42.00 6.72 63.38
CA LEU A 312 -43.20 5.97 63.01
C LEU A 312 -43.51 6.28 61.54
N PHE A 313 -43.47 5.24 60.72
CA PHE A 313 -43.88 5.27 59.32
C PHE A 313 -45.31 4.70 59.20
N GLU A 314 -46.20 5.47 58.60
CA GLU A 314 -47.61 5.17 58.43
C GLU A 314 -47.92 5.04 56.93
N VAL A 315 -48.57 3.96 56.54
CA VAL A 315 -49.11 3.76 55.20
C VAL A 315 -50.60 4.05 55.24
N LEU A 316 -51.05 4.90 54.33
CA LEU A 316 -52.41 5.41 54.26
C LEU A 316 -53.13 4.80 53.06
N ASP A 317 -54.43 4.56 53.23
CA ASP A 317 -55.32 4.20 52.15
C ASP A 317 -55.44 5.36 51.16
N ASP A 318 -55.28 5.06 49.87
CA ASP A 318 -55.35 6.04 48.80
C ASP A 318 -56.70 6.77 48.73
N VAL A 319 -57.80 6.06 49.00
CA VAL A 319 -59.17 6.61 48.94
C VAL A 319 -59.60 7.24 50.26
N THR A 320 -59.49 6.51 51.36
CA THR A 320 -60.06 6.90 52.65
C THR A 320 -59.09 7.71 53.52
N GLN A 321 -57.80 7.76 53.14
CA GLN A 321 -56.73 8.41 53.91
C GLN A 321 -56.60 7.88 55.35
N LYS A 322 -57.13 6.68 55.62
CA LYS A 322 -56.98 6.00 56.91
C LYS A 322 -55.68 5.20 56.92
N VAL A 323 -55.05 5.10 58.08
CA VAL A 323 -53.84 4.28 58.25
C VAL A 323 -54.19 2.80 58.04
N ILE A 324 -53.59 2.17 57.04
CA ILE A 324 -53.74 0.74 56.72
C ILE A 324 -52.62 -0.11 57.32
N GLY A 325 -51.50 0.50 57.67
CA GLY A 325 -50.48 -0.14 58.47
C GLY A 325 -49.35 0.78 58.88
N THR A 326 -48.57 0.34 59.86
CA THR A 326 -47.49 1.13 60.45
C THR A 326 -46.23 0.31 60.69
N VAL A 327 -45.09 1.00 60.62
CA VAL A 327 -43.76 0.47 60.88
C VAL A 327 -43.04 1.42 61.84
N ILE A 328 -42.56 0.91 62.97
CA ILE A 328 -41.64 1.68 63.81
C ILE A 328 -40.22 1.51 63.31
N ILE A 329 -39.43 2.56 63.38
CA ILE A 329 -38.06 2.57 62.86
C ILE A 329 -37.11 3.00 64.00
N GLU A 330 -36.07 2.21 64.21
CA GLU A 330 -34.97 2.52 65.13
C GLU A 330 -33.67 2.62 64.32
N ALA A 331 -32.91 3.69 64.54
CA ALA A 331 -31.62 3.94 63.93
C ALA A 331 -30.49 3.54 64.90
N LYS A 332 -29.48 2.83 64.38
CA LYS A 332 -28.27 2.47 65.12
C LYS A 332 -27.02 2.68 64.29
N THR A 333 -26.22 3.68 64.67
CA THR A 333 -24.90 3.94 64.08
C THR A 333 -23.81 3.11 64.73
N ALA A 334 -22.75 2.81 63.99
CA ALA A 334 -21.53 2.23 64.51
C ALA A 334 -20.50 3.35 64.80
N GLY A 335 -20.27 3.66 66.08
CA GLY A 335 -19.11 4.47 66.46
C GLY A 335 -17.79 3.71 66.22
N GLU A 336 -16.66 4.42 66.21
CA GLU A 336 -15.32 3.89 65.85
C GLU A 336 -14.87 2.64 66.62
N ASN A 337 -15.51 2.29 67.76
CA ASN A 337 -15.20 1.10 68.56
C ASN A 337 -16.45 0.27 68.96
N SER A 338 -17.59 0.44 68.27
CA SER A 338 -18.82 -0.28 68.66
C SER A 338 -18.73 -1.78 68.37
N LYS A 339 -18.78 -2.60 69.43
CA LYS A 339 -18.91 -4.07 69.37
C LYS A 339 -20.34 -4.53 69.62
N GLU A 340 -21.30 -3.61 69.59
CA GLU A 340 -22.70 -3.94 69.84
C GLU A 340 -23.27 -4.74 68.66
N LYS A 341 -23.96 -5.83 69.00
CA LYS A 341 -24.64 -6.68 68.02
C LYS A 341 -26.06 -6.19 67.80
N ASN A 342 -26.57 -6.36 66.58
CA ASN A 342 -27.97 -6.03 66.26
C ASN A 342 -28.97 -6.75 67.18
N SER A 343 -28.64 -7.99 67.59
CA SER A 343 -29.47 -8.80 68.49
C SER A 343 -29.78 -8.16 69.84
N LYS A 344 -28.95 -7.22 70.32
CA LYS A 344 -29.18 -6.51 71.58
C LYS A 344 -30.44 -5.63 71.52
N PHE A 345 -30.84 -5.17 70.34
CA PHE A 345 -31.92 -4.19 70.17
C PHE A 345 -33.28 -4.81 69.90
N TYR A 346 -33.35 -6.08 69.48
CA TYR A 346 -34.61 -6.69 69.02
C TYR A 346 -35.69 -6.73 70.10
N LYS A 347 -35.34 -7.07 71.34
CA LYS A 347 -36.30 -7.09 72.44
C LYS A 347 -36.87 -5.70 72.76
N LYS A 348 -36.04 -4.64 72.73
CA LYS A 348 -36.52 -3.27 72.90
C LYS A 348 -37.45 -2.92 71.75
N LEU A 349 -37.00 -3.16 70.52
CA LEU A 349 -37.73 -2.84 69.31
C LEU A 349 -39.08 -3.57 69.22
N GLU A 350 -39.16 -4.83 69.64
CA GLU A 350 -40.44 -5.54 69.72
C GLU A 350 -41.40 -4.91 70.73
N ASN A 351 -40.90 -4.53 71.91
CA ASN A 351 -41.73 -3.87 72.91
C ASN A 351 -42.25 -2.52 72.39
N ASP A 352 -41.40 -1.74 71.72
CA ASP A 352 -41.80 -0.48 71.10
C ASP A 352 -42.88 -0.72 70.03
N ARG A 353 -42.77 -1.82 69.27
CA ARG A 353 -43.75 -2.23 68.24
C ARG A 353 -45.10 -2.57 68.85
N LEU A 354 -45.10 -3.36 69.92
CA LEU A 354 -46.32 -3.77 70.63
C LEU A 354 -47.00 -2.58 71.30
N ASN A 355 -46.23 -1.70 71.95
CA ASN A 355 -46.74 -0.50 72.62
C ASN A 355 -47.41 0.46 71.65
N GLN A 356 -46.81 0.68 70.48
CA GLN A 356 -47.40 1.52 69.42
C GLN A 356 -48.39 0.78 68.53
N LYS A 357 -48.67 -0.49 68.81
CA LYS A 357 -49.54 -1.37 68.01
C LYS A 357 -49.15 -1.41 66.52
N ALA A 358 -47.85 -1.32 66.25
CA ALA A 358 -47.33 -1.28 64.89
C ALA A 358 -47.30 -2.67 64.24
N ASN A 359 -47.53 -2.72 62.93
CA ASN A 359 -47.53 -3.98 62.19
C ASN A 359 -46.14 -4.59 62.11
N TYR A 360 -45.13 -3.76 61.88
CA TYR A 360 -43.74 -4.18 61.73
C TYR A 360 -42.79 -3.25 62.48
N ALA A 361 -41.56 -3.72 62.68
CA ALA A 361 -40.47 -2.89 63.16
C ALA A 361 -39.24 -3.04 62.27
N LEU A 362 -38.52 -1.93 62.08
CA LEU A 362 -37.34 -1.84 61.27
C LEU A 362 -36.17 -1.30 62.08
N LEU A 363 -35.08 -2.06 62.12
CA LEU A 363 -33.79 -1.60 62.62
C LEU A 363 -32.93 -1.16 61.42
N VAL A 364 -32.65 0.13 61.30
CA VAL A 364 -31.69 0.67 60.32
C VAL A 364 -30.33 0.75 60.99
N THR A 365 -29.36 -0.04 60.51
CA THR A 365 -28.12 -0.25 61.26
C THR A 365 -26.83 -0.25 60.45
N GLU A 366 -25.83 0.42 61.01
CA GLU A 366 -24.42 0.38 60.59
C GLU A 366 -23.58 -0.59 61.44
N LEU A 367 -24.17 -1.21 62.47
CA LEU A 367 -23.49 -2.16 63.35
C LEU A 367 -23.14 -3.46 62.63
N GLU A 368 -22.14 -4.18 63.14
CA GLU A 368 -21.66 -5.43 62.54
C GLU A 368 -21.32 -5.27 61.04
N PRO A 369 -20.44 -4.31 60.65
CA PRO A 369 -20.18 -3.99 59.23
C PRO A 369 -19.61 -5.17 58.44
N GLU A 370 -18.97 -6.12 59.10
CA GLU A 370 -18.45 -7.36 58.50
C GLU A 370 -19.57 -8.31 58.02
N GLN A 371 -20.82 -8.13 58.47
CA GLN A 371 -21.95 -8.92 57.99
C GLN A 371 -22.56 -8.28 56.74
N ASN A 372 -22.36 -8.92 55.59
CA ASN A 372 -22.99 -8.49 54.34
C ASN A 372 -24.46 -8.95 54.30
N PHE A 373 -25.38 -8.00 54.44
CA PHE A 373 -26.81 -8.25 54.23
C PHE A 373 -27.49 -6.99 53.70
N VAL A 374 -28.58 -7.19 52.97
CA VAL A 374 -29.40 -6.10 52.41
C VAL A 374 -30.53 -5.78 53.39
N ILE A 375 -31.49 -6.70 53.49
CA ILE A 375 -32.58 -6.71 54.48
C ILE A 375 -32.58 -8.10 55.09
N LYS A 376 -32.66 -8.19 56.42
CA LYS A 376 -32.70 -9.44 57.17
C LYS A 376 -33.95 -9.46 58.04
N LYS A 377 -34.76 -10.51 57.89
CA LYS A 377 -35.85 -10.80 58.83
C LYS A 377 -35.28 -11.48 60.07
N GLU A 378 -35.69 -11.05 61.26
CA GLU A 378 -35.33 -11.77 62.49
C GLU A 378 -36.15 -13.07 62.56
N LYS A 379 -35.45 -14.23 62.60
CA LYS A 379 -36.08 -15.56 62.42
C LYS A 379 -36.38 -16.30 63.72
N ASN A 380 -35.97 -15.76 64.87
CA ASN A 380 -36.10 -16.43 66.16
C ASN A 380 -37.40 -16.03 66.87
N GLU A 381 -37.32 -15.05 67.77
CA GLU A 381 -38.37 -14.72 68.73
C GLU A 381 -39.33 -13.64 68.21
N TYR A 382 -38.91 -12.82 67.24
CA TYR A 382 -39.61 -11.60 66.83
C TYR A 382 -39.86 -11.54 65.31
N SER A 383 -40.86 -12.28 64.84
CA SER A 383 -41.11 -12.53 63.40
C SER A 383 -41.49 -11.30 62.57
N ASN A 384 -41.84 -10.17 63.20
CA ASN A 384 -42.24 -8.93 62.53
C ASN A 384 -41.14 -7.85 62.58
N ILE A 385 -39.93 -8.23 62.96
CA ILE A 385 -38.76 -7.36 62.98
C ILE A 385 -37.90 -7.60 61.75
N TYR A 386 -37.50 -6.50 61.12
CA TYR A 386 -36.57 -6.48 60.01
C TYR A 386 -35.36 -5.60 60.35
N VAL A 387 -34.22 -5.95 59.79
CA VAL A 387 -32.96 -5.23 59.95
C VAL A 387 -32.45 -4.89 58.56
N THR A 388 -32.07 -3.65 58.32
CA THR A 388 -31.58 -3.18 57.02
C THR A 388 -30.35 -2.29 57.19
N ARG A 389 -29.51 -2.26 56.15
CA ARG A 389 -28.48 -1.22 56.04
C ARG A 389 -29.12 0.11 55.63
N PRO A 390 -28.51 1.26 55.98
CA PRO A 390 -29.03 2.58 55.62
C PRO A 390 -29.36 2.68 54.13
N GLN A 391 -28.47 2.26 53.24
CA GLN A 391 -28.66 2.35 51.79
C GLN A 391 -29.88 1.59 51.23
N TYR A 392 -30.45 0.63 51.98
CA TYR A 392 -31.63 -0.14 51.57
C TYR A 392 -32.91 0.25 52.31
N PHE A 393 -32.85 1.28 53.16
CA PHE A 393 -33.97 1.78 53.94
C PHE A 393 -35.21 2.10 53.10
N ILE A 394 -35.05 2.90 52.03
CA ILE A 394 -36.15 3.28 51.13
C ILE A 394 -36.72 2.08 50.37
N THR A 395 -35.87 1.12 50.03
CA THR A 395 -36.30 -0.13 49.38
C THR A 395 -37.20 -0.93 50.32
N PHE A 396 -36.84 -1.04 51.60
CA PHE A 396 -37.69 -1.68 52.61
C PHE A 396 -39.04 -0.97 52.75
N LEU A 397 -39.05 0.36 52.85
CA LEU A 397 -40.30 1.13 52.98
C LEU A 397 -41.23 0.95 51.77
N SER A 398 -40.67 0.97 50.55
CA SER A 398 -41.44 0.71 49.33
C SER A 398 -42.05 -0.70 49.34
N LEU A 399 -41.26 -1.69 49.72
CA LEU A 399 -41.69 -3.08 49.79
C LEU A 399 -42.80 -3.28 50.83
N ILE A 400 -42.64 -2.74 52.04
CA ILE A 400 -43.62 -2.92 53.11
C ILE A 400 -44.93 -2.18 52.79
N THR A 401 -44.84 -1.04 52.12
CA THR A 401 -46.00 -0.30 51.59
C THR A 401 -46.79 -1.15 50.61
N HIS A 402 -46.11 -1.82 49.67
CA HIS A 402 -46.77 -2.71 48.73
C HIS A 402 -47.44 -3.90 49.42
N ILE A 403 -46.74 -4.54 50.36
CA ILE A 403 -47.26 -5.67 51.15
C ILE A 403 -48.52 -5.27 51.94
N LEU A 404 -48.50 -4.10 52.58
CA LEU A 404 -49.64 -3.60 53.36
C LEU A 404 -50.84 -3.28 52.48
N ASN A 405 -50.63 -2.72 51.29
CA ASN A 405 -51.68 -2.46 50.32
C ASN A 405 -52.33 -3.76 49.79
N ILE A 406 -51.53 -4.79 49.46
CA ILE A 406 -52.07 -6.10 49.07
C ILE A 406 -52.90 -6.70 50.22
N LYS A 407 -52.36 -6.67 51.44
CA LYS A 407 -53.07 -7.19 52.63
C LYS A 407 -54.40 -6.46 52.84
N LYS A 408 -54.44 -5.14 52.67
CA LYS A 408 -55.67 -4.36 52.71
C LYS A 408 -56.65 -4.77 51.61
N GLY A 409 -56.18 -5.00 50.37
CA GLY A 409 -57.02 -5.48 49.27
C GLY A 409 -57.74 -6.78 49.61
N VAL A 410 -57.01 -7.76 50.16
CA VAL A 410 -57.60 -9.02 50.65
C VAL A 410 -58.59 -8.77 51.79
N ILE A 411 -58.26 -7.88 52.73
CA ILE A 411 -59.14 -7.57 53.87
C ILE A 411 -60.43 -6.84 53.45
N SER A 412 -60.37 -6.00 52.43
CA SER A 412 -61.52 -5.20 51.96
C SER A 412 -62.40 -5.91 50.93
N SER A 413 -62.01 -7.10 50.46
CA SER A 413 -62.80 -7.92 49.54
C SER A 413 -64.05 -8.52 50.20
N GLU A 414 -65.13 -8.69 49.43
CA GLU A 414 -66.41 -9.32 49.83
C GLU A 414 -66.30 -10.87 49.89
N LEU A 415 -65.19 -11.39 50.39
CA LEU A 415 -64.97 -12.83 50.54
C LEU A 415 -65.55 -13.35 51.85
N GLU A 416 -65.93 -14.63 51.87
CA GLU A 416 -66.35 -15.26 53.12
C GLU A 416 -65.19 -15.24 54.13
N PHE A 417 -65.51 -15.13 55.43
CA PHE A 417 -64.51 -15.03 56.48
C PHE A 417 -63.46 -16.15 56.38
N LYS A 418 -63.90 -17.39 56.11
CA LYS A 418 -63.00 -18.55 55.98
C LYS A 418 -62.03 -18.42 54.79
N GLU A 419 -62.54 -18.04 53.61
CA GLU A 419 -61.73 -17.85 52.39
C GLU A 419 -60.69 -16.75 52.58
N LYS A 420 -61.05 -15.68 53.30
CA LYS A 420 -60.13 -14.60 53.62
C LYS A 420 -58.98 -15.01 54.54
N TYR A 421 -59.22 -15.90 55.52
CA TYR A 421 -58.13 -16.45 56.33
C TYR A 421 -57.22 -17.36 55.52
N GLU A 422 -57.77 -18.18 54.63
CA GLU A 422 -56.99 -19.07 53.74
C GLU A 422 -56.11 -18.25 52.79
N ILE A 423 -56.64 -17.20 52.16
CA ILE A 423 -55.87 -16.31 51.27
C ILE A 423 -54.80 -15.53 52.05
N LEU A 424 -55.10 -15.07 53.27
CA LEU A 424 -54.09 -14.38 54.10
C LEU A 424 -52.96 -15.33 54.53
N ASP A 425 -53.28 -16.58 54.86
CA ASP A 425 -52.28 -17.60 55.20
C ASP A 425 -51.41 -17.97 53.98
N GLU A 426 -52.02 -18.16 52.81
CA GLU A 426 -51.29 -18.35 51.55
C GLU A 426 -50.41 -17.15 51.19
N PHE A 427 -50.93 -15.93 51.35
CA PHE A 427 -50.17 -14.71 51.14
C PHE A 427 -48.98 -14.61 52.10
N ASP A 428 -49.15 -14.91 53.38
CA ASP A 428 -48.04 -14.86 54.35
C ASP A 428 -46.99 -15.95 54.05
N LYS A 429 -47.41 -17.15 53.63
CA LYS A 429 -46.50 -18.21 53.17
C LYS A 429 -45.73 -17.79 51.91
N MET A 430 -46.42 -17.22 50.92
CA MET A 430 -45.82 -16.72 49.68
C MET A 430 -44.85 -15.57 49.96
N LYS A 431 -45.27 -14.58 50.75
CA LYS A 431 -44.45 -13.44 51.19
C LYS A 431 -43.18 -13.93 51.85
N ASN A 432 -43.28 -14.85 52.82
CA ASN A 432 -42.10 -15.40 53.50
C ASN A 432 -41.19 -16.12 52.51
N LYS A 433 -41.73 -16.97 51.62
CA LYS A 433 -40.92 -17.71 50.63
C LYS A 433 -40.22 -16.79 49.62
N ILE A 434 -40.92 -15.79 49.08
CA ILE A 434 -40.38 -14.85 48.10
C ILE A 434 -39.36 -13.94 48.77
N LEU A 435 -39.68 -13.37 49.94
CA LEU A 435 -38.73 -12.50 50.64
C LEU A 435 -37.50 -13.29 51.08
N ASP A 436 -37.65 -14.45 51.70
CA ASP A 436 -36.50 -15.25 52.15
C ASP A 436 -35.62 -15.71 50.98
N ASN A 437 -36.22 -16.19 49.88
CA ASN A 437 -35.45 -16.64 48.72
C ASN A 437 -34.80 -15.46 48.00
N SER A 438 -35.53 -14.39 47.70
CA SER A 438 -34.97 -13.22 47.00
C SER A 438 -33.88 -12.53 47.81
N LEU A 439 -34.07 -12.37 49.12
CA LEU A 439 -33.04 -11.78 49.99
C LEU A 439 -31.81 -12.69 50.10
N LYS A 440 -32.00 -14.02 50.11
CA LYS A 440 -30.89 -14.97 50.06
C LYS A 440 -30.12 -14.88 48.74
N HIS A 441 -30.82 -14.88 47.59
CA HIS A 441 -30.20 -14.75 46.28
C HIS A 441 -29.46 -13.42 46.13
N MET A 442 -30.07 -12.30 46.51
CA MET A 442 -29.40 -10.98 46.49
C MET A 442 -28.14 -10.96 47.35
N THR A 443 -28.17 -11.60 48.51
CA THR A 443 -26.98 -11.68 49.39
C THR A 443 -25.88 -12.48 48.71
N THR A 444 -26.19 -13.65 48.13
CA THR A 444 -25.22 -14.48 47.38
C THR A 444 -24.67 -13.75 46.16
N ASP A 445 -25.52 -13.08 45.39
CA ASP A 445 -25.10 -12.34 44.19
C ASP A 445 -24.16 -11.17 44.57
N ILE A 446 -24.44 -10.47 45.67
CA ILE A 446 -23.56 -9.41 46.18
C ILE A 446 -22.20 -9.98 46.62
N GLU A 447 -22.19 -11.11 47.31
CA GLU A 447 -20.94 -11.78 47.71
C GLU A 447 -20.10 -12.19 46.49
N ASP A 448 -20.73 -12.71 45.45
CA ASP A 448 -20.04 -13.11 44.21
C ASP A 448 -19.57 -11.90 43.39
N LEU A 449 -20.36 -10.82 43.33
CA LEU A 449 -19.93 -9.55 42.74
C LEU A 449 -18.71 -8.98 43.47
N SER A 450 -18.70 -9.01 44.81
CA SER A 450 -17.53 -8.57 45.59
C SER A 450 -16.28 -9.39 45.23
N LYS A 451 -16.38 -10.72 45.09
CA LYS A 451 -15.24 -11.56 44.66
C LYS A 451 -14.75 -11.21 43.25
N HIS A 452 -15.67 -10.97 42.31
CA HIS A 452 -15.31 -10.56 40.95
C HIS A 452 -14.61 -9.21 40.92
N ILE A 453 -15.07 -8.22 41.71
CA ILE A 453 -14.42 -6.92 41.84
C ILE A 453 -12.98 -7.06 42.34
N THR A 454 -12.76 -7.86 43.39
CA THR A 454 -11.40 -8.13 43.90
C THR A 454 -10.51 -8.78 42.83
N THR A 455 -11.06 -9.68 42.02
CA THR A 455 -10.33 -10.31 40.92
C THR A 455 -9.93 -9.30 39.85
N ILE A 456 -10.86 -8.44 39.42
CA ILE A 456 -10.59 -7.37 38.44
C ILE A 456 -9.49 -6.44 38.93
N GLN A 457 -9.56 -6.00 40.19
CA GLN A 457 -8.52 -5.17 40.80
C GLN A 457 -7.15 -5.85 40.75
N SER A 458 -7.07 -7.14 41.13
CA SER A 458 -5.81 -7.89 41.08
C SER A 458 -5.25 -8.02 39.66
N THR A 459 -6.11 -8.18 38.64
CA THR A 459 -5.70 -8.26 37.24
C THR A 459 -5.21 -6.91 36.73
N ALA A 460 -5.89 -5.81 37.10
CA ALA A 460 -5.46 -4.46 36.75
C ALA A 460 -4.04 -4.15 37.29
N PHE A 461 -3.77 -4.48 38.55
CA PHE A 461 -2.43 -4.34 39.14
C PHE A 461 -1.36 -5.12 38.36
N LYS A 462 -1.65 -6.37 37.95
CA LYS A 462 -0.71 -7.17 37.14
C LYS A 462 -0.46 -6.55 35.77
N MET A 463 -1.47 -5.93 35.16
CA MET A 463 -1.30 -5.25 33.87
C MET A 463 -0.40 -4.02 34.00
N GLU A 464 -0.59 -3.21 35.04
CA GLU A 464 0.31 -2.07 35.33
C GLU A 464 1.77 -2.52 35.50
N GLU A 465 1.98 -3.63 36.23
CA GLU A 465 3.31 -4.20 36.43
C GLU A 465 3.95 -4.66 35.11
N LEU A 466 3.19 -5.34 34.24
CA LEU A 466 3.66 -5.78 32.93
C LEU A 466 4.02 -4.60 32.00
N VAL A 467 3.24 -3.52 32.02
CA VAL A 467 3.53 -2.30 31.24
C VAL A 467 4.85 -1.70 31.72
N LYS A 468 5.05 -1.57 33.03
CA LYS A 468 6.29 -1.05 33.62
C LYS A 468 7.50 -1.88 33.20
N ILE A 469 7.42 -3.21 33.33
CA ILE A 469 8.49 -4.13 32.94
C ILE A 469 8.84 -4.01 31.45
N LYS A 470 7.85 -3.95 30.56
CA LYS A 470 8.09 -3.82 29.10
C LYS A 470 8.71 -2.47 28.75
N LEU A 471 8.22 -1.38 29.35
CA LEU A 471 8.75 -0.04 29.11
C LEU A 471 10.21 0.06 29.56
N ASP A 472 10.52 -0.43 30.77
CA ASP A 472 11.88 -0.46 31.31
C ASP A 472 12.83 -1.27 30.41
N LYS A 473 12.39 -2.43 29.91
CA LYS A 473 13.17 -3.24 28.94
C LYS A 473 13.43 -2.47 27.64
N HIS A 474 12.43 -1.79 27.08
CA HIS A 474 12.59 -1.01 25.86
C HIS A 474 13.54 0.16 26.04
N ILE A 475 13.41 0.92 27.13
CA ILE A 475 14.29 2.05 27.46
C ILE A 475 15.73 1.57 27.61
N ASN A 476 15.96 0.47 28.34
CA ASN A 476 17.29 -0.09 28.51
C ASN A 476 17.89 -0.59 27.19
N THR A 477 17.08 -1.22 26.34
CA THR A 477 17.52 -1.66 25.00
C THR A 477 17.89 -0.47 24.12
N PHE A 478 17.08 0.60 24.15
CA PHE A 478 17.33 1.83 23.42
C PHE A 478 18.61 2.53 23.91
N LYS A 479 18.80 2.62 25.22
CA LYS A 479 20.02 3.14 25.86
C LYS A 479 21.26 2.36 25.42
N ASN A 480 21.21 1.04 25.47
CA ASN A 480 22.31 0.18 25.01
C ASN A 480 22.63 0.38 23.51
N LYS A 481 21.62 0.63 22.66
CA LYS A 481 21.85 0.91 21.23
C LYS A 481 22.51 2.27 21.00
N ILE A 482 22.14 3.30 21.78
CA ILE A 482 22.77 4.62 21.73
C ILE A 482 24.22 4.53 22.20
N GLU A 483 24.47 3.87 23.33
CA GLU A 483 25.82 3.72 23.89
C GLU A 483 26.76 2.95 22.94
N ASN A 484 26.22 2.01 22.16
CA ASN A 484 26.98 1.25 21.16
C ASN A 484 27.09 1.95 19.79
N PHE A 485 26.50 3.12 19.61
CA PHE A 485 26.59 3.89 18.36
C PHE A 485 27.95 4.59 18.26
N ASN A 486 28.95 3.89 17.76
CA ASN A 486 30.32 4.39 17.66
C ASN A 486 30.58 5.05 16.29
N ILE A 487 30.48 6.37 16.24
CA ILE A 487 30.73 7.22 15.05
C ILE A 487 32.10 6.91 14.40
N ASN A 488 33.10 6.52 15.21
CA ASN A 488 34.44 6.20 14.70
C ASN A 488 34.47 4.96 13.78
N LYS A 489 33.52 4.02 13.89
CA LYS A 489 33.40 2.89 12.94
C LYS A 489 32.89 3.33 11.57
N ILE A 490 32.01 4.34 11.53
CA ILE A 490 31.46 4.90 10.30
C ILE A 490 32.54 5.75 9.62
N VAL A 491 33.25 6.60 10.37
CA VAL A 491 34.36 7.40 9.86
C VAL A 491 35.50 6.52 9.31
N LYS A 492 35.85 5.41 9.99
CA LYS A 492 36.83 4.44 9.47
C LYS A 492 36.39 3.74 8.18
N LYS A 493 35.09 3.50 7.98
CA LYS A 493 34.56 2.93 6.73
C LYS A 493 34.65 3.93 5.59
N ILE A 494 34.35 5.20 5.84
CA ILE A 494 34.44 6.28 4.85
C ILE A 494 35.89 6.47 4.39
N ASN A 495 36.84 6.56 5.33
CA ASN A 495 38.27 6.69 4.99
C ASN A 495 38.84 5.48 4.21
N LYS A 496 38.26 4.28 4.39
CA LYS A 496 38.63 3.10 3.59
C LYS A 496 38.14 3.18 2.13
N VAL A 497 36.99 3.82 1.90
CA VAL A 497 36.42 3.99 0.55
C VAL A 497 37.24 5.02 -0.23
N ASP A 498 37.64 6.14 0.39
CA ASP A 498 38.49 7.14 -0.27
C ASP A 498 39.86 6.58 -0.68
N ASN A 499 40.48 5.75 0.16
CA ASN A 499 41.73 5.07 -0.20
C ASN A 499 41.55 4.11 -1.38
N ASN A 500 40.43 3.38 -1.47
CA ASN A 500 40.14 2.49 -2.61
C ASN A 500 39.94 3.24 -3.93
N PHE A 501 39.42 4.48 -3.90
CA PHE A 501 39.33 5.32 -5.10
C PHE A 501 40.69 5.89 -5.53
N ALA A 502 41.64 6.08 -4.59
CA ALA A 502 42.99 6.53 -4.91
C ALA A 502 43.83 5.45 -5.64
N TYR A 503 43.57 4.15 -5.40
CA TYR A 503 44.21 3.04 -6.11
C TYR A 503 43.69 2.87 -7.56
N LEU A 504 42.43 3.23 -7.84
CA LEU A 504 41.81 3.07 -9.17
C LEU A 504 42.26 4.11 -10.22
N LYS A 505 43.03 5.13 -9.82
CA LYS A 505 43.61 6.12 -10.76
C LYS A 505 45.02 5.79 -11.24
N LYS A 506 45.68 4.74 -10.71
CA LYS A 506 47.11 4.50 -10.99
C LYS A 506 47.43 3.47 -12.07
N ASP A 507 46.56 2.51 -12.38
CA ASP A 507 46.95 1.43 -13.29
C ASP A 507 45.96 1.22 -14.45
N ASN A 508 46.30 1.84 -15.58
CA ASN A 508 45.91 1.40 -16.90
C ASN A 508 47.14 1.52 -17.83
N PHE A 509 48.04 0.53 -17.77
CA PHE A 509 48.82 0.05 -18.92
C PHE A 509 49.28 -1.41 -18.69
N SER A 510 49.01 -2.26 -19.69
CA SER A 510 49.50 -3.62 -19.96
C SER A 510 48.96 -4.83 -19.17
N SER A 511 47.89 -5.45 -19.72
CA SER A 511 47.81 -6.82 -20.32
C SER A 511 48.80 -7.95 -19.87
N PRO A 512 48.52 -9.24 -20.18
CA PRO A 512 47.34 -10.09 -19.92
C PRO A 512 47.73 -11.53 -19.47
N SER A 513 46.73 -12.40 -19.38
CA SER A 513 46.74 -13.88 -19.57
C SER A 513 46.84 -14.78 -18.31
N VAL A 514 45.76 -15.54 -17.99
CA VAL A 514 45.50 -16.99 -18.31
C VAL A 514 46.17 -17.86 -17.22
N SER A 515 45.58 -18.86 -16.55
CA SER A 515 44.44 -19.77 -16.76
C SER A 515 44.20 -20.59 -15.48
N HIS A 516 42.95 -21.05 -15.32
CA HIS A 516 42.53 -22.38 -14.80
C HIS A 516 42.81 -22.64 -13.31
N SER A 517 41.77 -22.85 -12.49
CA SER A 517 41.06 -24.13 -12.20
C SER A 517 41.20 -24.25 -10.68
N GLU A 518 40.27 -24.71 -9.85
CA GLU A 518 39.12 -25.58 -9.94
C GLU A 518 38.59 -25.63 -8.47
N ILE A 519 37.29 -25.91 -8.29
CA ILE A 519 36.74 -26.74 -7.19
C ILE A 519 36.80 -26.07 -5.77
N GLU A 520 35.76 -26.01 -4.92
CA GLU A 520 34.75 -26.99 -4.50
C GLU A 520 33.68 -26.25 -3.66
N ASP A 521 32.43 -26.76 -3.66
CA ASP A 521 31.51 -26.93 -2.50
C ASP A 521 31.32 -25.81 -1.45
N SER A 522 30.14 -25.50 -0.91
CA SER A 522 28.79 -26.06 -0.97
C SER A 522 27.85 -25.19 -0.09
N ASN A 523 26.55 -25.22 -0.38
CA ASN A 523 25.41 -25.33 0.56
C ASN A 523 25.14 -24.23 1.63
N LEU A 524 23.96 -23.55 1.52
CA LEU A 524 22.69 -23.78 2.27
C LEU A 524 22.68 -23.03 3.64
N ILE A 525 21.66 -22.37 4.20
CA ILE A 525 20.19 -22.57 4.33
C ILE A 525 19.51 -21.22 4.69
N LYS A 526 18.22 -21.09 4.34
CA LYS A 526 17.23 -20.02 4.63
C LYS A 526 16.86 -19.87 6.14
N PRO A 527 16.20 -18.76 6.56
CA PRO A 527 15.50 -18.70 7.84
C PRO A 527 14.00 -19.04 7.71
N ASN A 528 13.50 -19.80 8.69
CA ASN A 528 12.08 -20.09 8.91
C ASN A 528 11.44 -19.01 9.80
N GLU A 529 10.26 -18.54 9.39
CA GLU A 529 9.22 -18.00 10.25
C GLU A 529 8.51 -19.15 10.98
N LYS A 530 7.99 -18.90 12.18
CA LYS A 530 6.73 -19.52 12.62
C LYS A 530 6.02 -18.64 13.67
N ASN A 531 4.73 -18.48 13.40
CA ASN A 531 3.67 -18.00 14.28
C ASN A 531 3.44 -18.93 15.48
N GLU A 532 2.99 -18.37 16.60
CA GLU A 532 1.65 -18.62 17.19
C GLU A 532 1.29 -17.49 18.17
#